data_AF-A0A3M2D4M5-F1
#
_entry.id   AF-A0A3M2D4M5-F1
#
_cell.length_a   1.000
_cell.length_b   1.000
_cell.length_c   1.000
_cell.angle_alpha   90.00
_cell.angle_beta   90.00
_cell.angle_gamma   90.00
#
_symmetry.space_group_name_H-M   'P 1'
#
loop_
_entity.id
_entity.type
_entity.pdbx_description
1 polymer ?
#
loop_
_entity_poly.entity_id
_entity_poly.type
_entity_poly.pdbx_seq_one_letter_code
_entity_poly.pdbx_strand_id
1 'polypeptide(L)'
;MISIIAFVTAFSISVGIASLLQPQREEHSCFWALGRNKVEETFENPEVAAKITALLEEDIANGNLRDTKLQQLINDAVEPSEYESQKAIITREYWQVSSTIETENLPDDFVRAWQKHMQAWEKYADFLEDSTRADYKHCGERKYHKKISDTWYEVLRIAKQYGAEIPEGAY
;
A
#
# COMPACT_ATOMS: atom_id res chain seq x y z
N MET A 1 -53.83 -2.74 4.94
CA MET A 1 -53.86 -1.26 4.87
C MET A 1 -52.97 -0.74 5.97
N ILE A 2 -51.69 -0.52 5.65
CA ILE A 2 -51.07 0.81 5.44
C ILE A 2 -51.05 1.64 6.74
N SER A 3 -49.88 1.68 7.38
CA SER A 3 -49.32 2.80 8.15
C SER A 3 -47.93 2.33 8.58
N ILE A 4 -46.84 3.06 8.39
CA ILE A 4 -46.64 4.45 8.80
C ILE A 4 -45.70 5.10 7.79
N ILE A 5 -46.19 6.16 7.14
CA ILE A 5 -45.36 7.21 6.53
C ILE A 5 -45.31 8.35 7.55
N ALA A 6 -44.14 9.00 7.61
CA ALA A 6 -43.82 10.29 8.23
C ALA A 6 -43.47 10.28 9.72
N PHE A 7 -42.27 10.73 10.08
CA PHE A 7 -42.05 12.17 10.22
C PHE A 7 -40.55 12.51 10.28
N VAL A 8 -40.19 13.53 9.51
CA VAL A 8 -38.90 14.22 9.48
C VAL A 8 -38.85 15.22 10.66
N THR A 9 -37.66 15.48 11.19
CA THR A 9 -37.22 16.65 12.01
C THR A 9 -37.68 16.81 13.47
N ALA A 10 -36.69 16.82 14.38
CA ALA A 10 -36.51 17.77 15.50
C ALA A 10 -35.01 17.70 15.93
N PHE A 11 -34.14 18.66 15.54
CA PHE A 11 -33.71 19.85 16.31
C PHE A 11 -33.57 19.63 17.83
N SER A 12 -32.60 20.16 18.59
CA SER A 12 -31.29 20.79 18.42
C SER A 12 -30.84 21.19 19.83
N ILE A 13 -29.54 21.07 20.12
CA ILE A 13 -28.73 21.85 21.10
C ILE A 13 -29.06 21.74 22.60
N SER A 14 -28.05 21.33 23.38
CA SER A 14 -27.68 22.02 24.62
C SER A 14 -26.18 21.88 24.88
N VAL A 15 -25.47 23.01 24.81
CA VAL A 15 -24.06 23.19 25.17
C VAL A 15 -24.00 23.69 26.61
N GLY A 16 -23.07 23.13 27.38
CA GLY A 16 -22.38 23.83 28.46
C GLY A 16 -22.89 23.53 29.86
N ILE A 17 -22.03 22.88 30.67
CA ILE A 17 -21.36 23.45 31.85
C ILE A 17 -20.54 22.32 32.47
N ALA A 18 -19.21 22.38 32.32
CA ALA A 18 -18.24 21.88 33.30
C ALA A 18 -16.81 22.32 32.91
N SER A 19 -16.61 23.63 32.73
CA SER A 19 -15.28 24.24 32.89
C SER A 19 -15.10 24.55 34.37
N LEU A 20 -14.81 23.54 35.19
CA LEU A 20 -14.24 23.72 36.51
C LEU A 20 -13.65 22.37 36.92
N LEU A 21 -12.36 22.37 37.27
CA LEU A 21 -11.50 21.23 37.64
C LEU A 21 -10.68 20.65 36.48
N GLN A 22 -9.63 21.38 36.07
CA GLN A 22 -8.38 20.71 35.66
C GLN A 22 -7.64 20.26 36.94
N PRO A 23 -6.98 19.10 36.91
CA PRO A 23 -5.54 19.17 36.70
C PRO A 23 -5.07 18.23 35.59
N GLN A 24 -3.94 18.64 35.02
CA GLN A 24 -3.21 18.02 33.92
C GLN A 24 -3.20 16.49 33.92
N ARG A 25 -3.66 15.94 32.80
CA ARG A 25 -3.14 14.68 32.28
C ARG A 25 -2.89 14.90 30.80
N GLU A 26 -1.62 14.87 30.42
CA GLU A 26 -1.18 14.82 29.04
C GLU A 26 -1.75 13.54 28.41
N GLU A 27 -2.96 13.61 27.87
CA GLU A 27 -3.39 12.67 26.86
C GLU A 27 -2.80 13.15 25.54
N HIS A 28 -1.88 12.32 25.05
CA HIS A 28 -1.24 12.46 23.76
C HIS A 28 -2.31 12.65 22.69
N SER A 29 -2.51 13.91 22.32
CA SER A 29 -3.22 14.29 21.13
C SER A 29 -2.47 13.68 19.95
N CYS A 30 -2.94 12.54 19.44
CA CYS A 30 -2.80 12.18 18.02
C CYS A 30 -3.64 13.17 17.21
N PHE A 31 -3.24 14.43 17.28
CA PHE A 31 -3.80 15.55 16.57
C PHE A 31 -2.71 15.96 15.60
N TRP A 32 -2.85 15.46 14.36
CA TRP A 32 -2.40 16.06 13.12
C TRP A 32 -1.43 17.23 13.31
N ALA A 33 -0.20 16.92 13.70
CA ALA A 33 0.93 17.78 13.40
C ALA A 33 1.15 17.67 11.89
N LEU A 34 0.23 18.27 11.12
CA LEU A 34 0.51 18.89 9.85
C LEU A 34 1.53 20.00 10.16
N GLY A 35 2.75 19.57 10.46
CA GLY A 35 3.91 20.38 10.21
C GLY A 35 3.76 20.81 8.77
N ARG A 36 3.58 22.12 8.59
CA ARG A 36 3.99 22.84 7.39
C ARG A 36 5.46 22.51 7.18
N ASN A 37 5.72 21.32 6.65
CA ASN A 37 7.03 20.96 6.16
C ASN A 37 7.20 21.78 4.90
N LYS A 38 8.24 22.61 4.97
CA LYS A 38 8.89 23.32 3.88
C LYS A 38 8.54 22.70 2.54
N VAL A 39 8.18 23.57 1.59
CA VAL A 39 8.28 23.29 0.15
C VAL A 39 9.60 22.54 -0.04
N GLU A 40 9.53 21.21 -0.18
CA GLU A 40 10.67 20.42 -0.60
C GLU A 40 10.95 20.94 -2.00
N GLU A 41 12.13 21.52 -2.20
CA GLU A 41 12.60 21.86 -3.54
C GLU A 41 12.51 20.59 -4.37
N THR A 42 11.52 20.53 -5.26
CA THR A 42 11.41 19.48 -6.25
C THR A 42 12.70 19.52 -7.05
N PHE A 43 13.50 18.45 -6.97
CA PHE A 43 14.67 18.33 -7.82
C PHE A 43 14.18 17.95 -9.21
N GLU A 44 13.83 18.96 -10.00
CA GLU A 44 13.36 18.80 -11.38
C GLU A 44 14.55 18.49 -12.29
N ASN A 45 15.01 17.24 -12.26
CA ASN A 45 15.74 16.66 -13.38
C ASN A 45 14.73 15.84 -14.21
N PRO A 46 14.25 16.36 -15.36
CA PRO A 46 13.22 15.70 -16.16
C PRO A 46 13.59 14.28 -16.60
N GLU A 47 14.88 14.01 -16.79
CA GLU A 47 15.36 12.67 -17.15
C GLU A 47 15.19 11.69 -15.99
N VAL A 48 15.53 12.11 -14.77
CA VAL A 48 15.35 11.29 -13.57
C VAL A 48 13.87 11.06 -13.28
N ALA A 49 13.05 12.10 -13.38
CA ALA A 49 11.60 12.00 -13.21
C ALA A 49 10.99 10.97 -14.18
N ALA A 50 11.34 11.05 -15.46
CA ALA A 50 10.86 10.12 -16.48
C ALA A 50 11.32 8.67 -16.22
N LYS A 51 12.57 8.46 -15.80
CA LYS A 51 13.07 7.12 -15.45
C LYS A 51 12.34 6.53 -14.24
N ILE A 52 12.06 7.34 -13.21
CA ILE A 52 11.28 6.91 -12.07
C ILE A 52 9.86 6.54 -12.50
N THR A 53 9.19 7.38 -13.28
CA THR A 53 7.84 7.08 -13.80
C THR A 53 7.83 5.78 -14.60
N ALA A 54 8.78 5.58 -15.53
CA ALA A 54 8.89 4.36 -16.31
C ALA A 54 9.08 3.11 -15.44
N LEU A 55 9.90 3.19 -14.38
CA LEU A 55 10.07 2.10 -13.42
C LEU A 55 8.75 1.76 -12.71
N LEU A 56 7.98 2.77 -12.29
CA LEU A 56 6.69 2.57 -11.63
C LEU A 56 5.67 1.93 -12.59
N GLU A 57 5.63 2.37 -13.85
CA GLU A 57 4.76 1.79 -14.88
C GLU A 57 5.08 0.31 -15.13
N GLU A 58 6.37 -0.03 -15.20
CA GLU A 58 6.82 -1.41 -15.38
C GLU A 58 6.43 -2.31 -14.19
N ASP A 59 6.64 -1.86 -12.95
CA ASP A 59 6.21 -2.61 -11.75
C ASP A 59 4.69 -2.79 -11.69
N ILE A 60 3.92 -1.75 -12.02
CA ILE A 60 2.45 -1.83 -12.08
C ILE A 60 2.02 -2.83 -13.16
N ALA A 61 2.65 -2.82 -14.34
CA ALA A 61 2.37 -3.80 -15.38
C ALA A 61 2.66 -5.24 -14.91
N ASN A 62 3.76 -5.46 -14.19
CA ASN A 62 4.09 -6.75 -13.58
C ASN A 62 3.05 -7.15 -12.51
N GLY A 63 2.60 -6.20 -11.70
CA GLY A 63 1.54 -6.40 -10.70
C GLY A 63 0.20 -6.78 -11.33
N ASN A 64 -0.19 -6.11 -12.41
CA ASN A 64 -1.40 -6.42 -13.16
C ASN A 64 -1.37 -7.83 -13.77
N LEU A 65 -0.20 -8.27 -14.26
CA LEU A 65 -0.02 -9.63 -14.75
C LEU A 65 -0.18 -10.66 -13.63
N ARG A 66 0.41 -10.40 -12.45
CA ARG A 66 0.22 -11.23 -11.25
C ARG A 66 -1.26 -11.35 -10.89
N ASP A 67 -1.95 -10.22 -10.82
CA ASP A 67 -3.36 -10.18 -10.40
C ASP A 67 -4.28 -10.86 -11.43
N THR A 68 -3.97 -10.74 -12.71
CA THR A 68 -4.66 -11.48 -13.78
C THR A 68 -4.50 -12.99 -13.60
N LYS A 69 -3.28 -13.48 -13.35
CA LYS A 69 -3.02 -14.90 -13.08
C LYS A 69 -3.78 -15.39 -11.83
N LEU A 70 -3.76 -14.61 -10.74
CA LEU A 70 -4.50 -14.95 -9.52
C LEU A 70 -6.01 -14.99 -9.74
N GLN A 71 -6.56 -14.06 -10.51
CA GLN A 71 -7.98 -14.03 -10.85
C GLN A 71 -8.39 -15.22 -11.72
N GLN A 72 -7.53 -15.69 -12.62
CA GLN A 72 -7.76 -16.90 -13.41
C GLN A 72 -7.95 -18.13 -12.51
N LEU A 73 -7.10 -18.31 -11.49
CA LEU A 73 -7.26 -19.42 -10.54
C LEU A 73 -8.62 -19.41 -9.81
N ILE A 74 -9.12 -18.21 -9.48
CA ILE A 74 -10.44 -18.04 -8.86
C ILE A 74 -11.54 -18.43 -9.85
N ASN A 75 -11.43 -17.95 -11.09
CA ASN A 75 -12.41 -18.21 -12.14
C ASN A 75 -12.48 -19.69 -12.53
N ASP A 76 -11.33 -20.37 -12.51
CA ASP A 76 -11.20 -21.81 -12.79
C ASP A 76 -11.65 -22.70 -11.62
N ALA A 77 -12.07 -22.09 -10.50
CA ALA A 77 -12.52 -22.76 -9.28
C ALA A 77 -11.51 -23.80 -8.77
N VAL A 78 -10.22 -23.44 -8.82
CA VAL A 78 -9.11 -24.30 -8.35
C VAL A 78 -9.30 -24.65 -6.87
N GLU A 79 -9.06 -25.92 -6.54
CA GLU A 79 -9.16 -26.41 -5.15
C GLU A 79 -8.29 -25.58 -4.20
N PRO A 80 -8.74 -25.30 -2.96
CA PRO A 80 -8.05 -24.37 -2.06
C PRO A 80 -6.56 -24.66 -1.84
N SER A 81 -6.17 -25.93 -1.71
CA SER A 81 -4.76 -26.31 -1.53
C SER A 81 -3.90 -26.04 -2.77
N GLU A 82 -4.48 -26.20 -3.95
CA GLU A 82 -3.81 -25.93 -5.21
C GLU A 82 -3.73 -24.43 -5.46
N TYR A 83 -4.81 -23.68 -5.17
CA TYR A 83 -4.83 -22.22 -5.23
C TYR A 83 -3.68 -21.62 -4.41
N GLU A 84 -3.52 -22.08 -3.16
CA GLU A 84 -2.46 -21.60 -2.27
C GLU A 84 -1.05 -21.89 -2.79
N SER A 85 -0.86 -23.07 -3.40
CA SER A 85 0.43 -23.44 -3.99
C SER A 85 0.74 -22.59 -5.23
N GLN A 86 -0.25 -22.38 -6.10
CA GLN A 86 -0.10 -21.54 -7.30
C GLN A 86 0.05 -20.06 -6.95
N LYS A 87 -0.63 -19.56 -5.92
CA LYS A 87 -0.46 -18.20 -5.39
C LYS A 87 0.98 -17.93 -4.96
N ALA A 88 1.63 -18.90 -4.30
CA ALA A 88 3.03 -18.79 -3.92
C ALA A 88 3.94 -18.65 -5.15
N ILE A 89 3.76 -19.52 -6.15
CA ILE A 89 4.52 -19.50 -7.41
C ILE A 89 4.34 -18.16 -8.14
N ILE A 90 3.09 -17.74 -8.36
CA ILE A 90 2.76 -16.49 -9.07
C ILE A 90 3.35 -15.27 -8.34
N THR A 91 3.31 -15.26 -7.01
CA THR A 91 3.89 -14.16 -6.21
C THR A 91 5.41 -14.15 -6.32
N ARG A 92 6.06 -15.32 -6.31
CA ARG A 92 7.51 -15.45 -6.51
C ARG A 92 7.92 -14.97 -7.90
N GLU A 93 7.19 -15.34 -8.94
CA GLU A 93 7.43 -14.89 -10.32
C GLU A 93 7.36 -13.36 -10.42
N TYR A 94 6.33 -12.74 -9.85
CA TYR A 94 6.20 -11.28 -9.81
C TYR A 94 7.42 -10.61 -9.16
N TRP A 95 7.84 -11.12 -8.00
CA TRP A 95 9.01 -10.59 -7.30
C TRP A 95 10.29 -10.75 -8.14
N GLN A 96 10.50 -11.92 -8.75
CA GLN A 96 11.70 -12.18 -9.57
C GLN A 96 11.79 -11.20 -10.75
N VAL A 97 10.69 -10.92 -11.44
CA VAL A 97 10.70 -9.98 -12.56
C VAL A 97 10.90 -8.56 -12.05
N SER A 98 10.09 -8.12 -11.08
CA SER A 98 10.11 -6.72 -10.62
C SER A 98 11.41 -6.35 -9.90
N SER A 99 12.00 -7.27 -9.14
CA SER A 99 13.28 -7.02 -8.45
C SER A 99 14.48 -6.81 -9.39
N THR A 100 14.33 -7.17 -10.68
CA THR A 100 15.37 -7.01 -11.71
C THR A 100 15.22 -5.74 -12.55
N ILE A 101 14.18 -4.92 -12.30
CA ILE A 101 14.01 -3.64 -13.00
C ILE A 101 15.24 -2.76 -12.77
N GLU A 102 15.75 -2.16 -13.84
CA GLU A 102 16.99 -1.39 -13.83
C GLU A 102 16.83 -0.11 -12.98
N THR A 103 17.80 0.13 -12.10
CA THR A 103 17.81 1.29 -11.20
C THR A 103 19.07 2.14 -11.38
N GLU A 104 19.83 1.90 -12.46
CA GLU A 104 21.04 2.66 -12.75
C GLU A 104 20.71 4.15 -12.96
N ASN A 105 21.57 5.03 -12.44
CA ASN A 105 21.42 6.48 -12.56
C ASN A 105 20.14 7.05 -11.93
N LEU A 106 19.47 6.28 -11.06
CA LEU A 106 18.41 6.80 -10.19
C LEU A 106 18.97 7.32 -8.86
N PRO A 107 18.25 8.24 -8.17
CA PRO A 107 18.68 8.75 -6.88
C PRO A 107 18.81 7.67 -5.81
N ASP A 108 19.88 7.70 -5.02
CA ASP A 108 20.18 6.65 -4.04
C ASP A 108 19.05 6.40 -3.02
N ASP A 109 18.32 7.44 -2.62
CA ASP A 109 17.19 7.33 -1.70
C ASP A 109 15.98 6.63 -2.32
N PHE A 110 15.69 6.93 -3.60
CA PHE A 110 14.70 6.21 -4.38
C PHE A 110 15.09 4.75 -4.53
N VAL A 111 16.34 4.47 -4.93
CA VAL A 111 16.86 3.09 -5.07
C VAL A 111 16.75 2.33 -3.75
N ARG A 112 17.11 2.94 -2.62
CA ARG A 112 16.95 2.31 -1.30
C ARG A 112 15.49 2.02 -0.96
N ALA A 113 14.56 2.92 -1.28
CA ALA A 113 13.14 2.70 -1.03
C ALA A 113 12.58 1.57 -1.91
N TRP A 114 12.98 1.54 -3.19
CA TRP A 114 12.65 0.46 -4.12
C TRP A 114 13.17 -0.91 -3.62
N GLN A 115 14.43 -0.99 -3.21
CA GLN A 115 15.01 -2.21 -2.65
C GLN A 115 14.27 -2.68 -1.38
N LYS A 116 13.87 -1.77 -0.49
CA LYS A 116 13.03 -2.13 0.67
C LYS A 116 11.67 -2.68 0.25
N HIS A 117 11.08 -2.13 -0.81
CA HIS A 117 9.81 -2.60 -1.35
C HIS A 117 9.94 -4.01 -1.92
N MET A 118 10.98 -4.27 -2.73
CA MET A 118 11.26 -5.59 -3.27
C MET A 118 11.60 -6.61 -2.18
N GLN A 119 12.30 -6.23 -1.11
CA GLN A 119 12.50 -7.09 0.06
C GLN A 119 11.21 -7.41 0.82
N ALA A 120 10.21 -6.51 0.81
CA ALA A 120 8.92 -6.79 1.42
C ALA A 120 8.15 -7.85 0.62
N TRP A 121 8.22 -7.78 -0.70
CA TRP A 121 7.68 -8.79 -1.62
C TRP A 121 8.40 -10.13 -1.52
N GLU A 122 9.74 -10.14 -1.44
CA GLU A 122 10.55 -11.35 -1.24
C GLU A 122 10.09 -12.12 0.00
N LYS A 123 10.01 -11.42 1.14
CA LYS A 123 9.58 -12.01 2.42
C LYS A 123 8.16 -12.55 2.37
N TYR A 124 7.30 -11.94 1.56
CA TYR A 124 5.94 -12.41 1.37
C TYR A 124 5.92 -13.68 0.49
N ALA A 125 6.71 -13.72 -0.58
CA ALA A 125 6.88 -14.92 -1.39
C ALA A 125 7.43 -16.10 -0.56
N ASP A 126 8.47 -15.86 0.25
CA ASP A 126 9.04 -16.86 1.17
C ASP A 126 7.97 -17.40 2.14
N PHE A 127 7.17 -16.50 2.73
CA PHE A 127 6.07 -16.88 3.61
C PHE A 127 5.03 -17.77 2.92
N LEU A 128 4.68 -17.46 1.67
CA LEU A 128 3.70 -18.24 0.90
C LEU A 128 4.23 -19.64 0.57
N GLU A 129 5.52 -19.78 0.28
CA GLU A 129 6.17 -21.06 0.00
C GLU A 129 6.31 -21.94 1.24
N ASP A 130 6.73 -21.36 2.37
CA ASP A 130 6.94 -22.08 3.63
C ASP A 130 5.62 -22.52 4.30
N SER A 131 4.51 -21.88 3.95
CA SER A 131 3.22 -22.12 4.59
C SER A 131 2.51 -23.33 3.98
N THR A 132 2.92 -24.53 4.38
CA THR A 132 2.33 -25.81 3.91
C THR A 132 0.95 -26.14 4.50
N ARG A 133 0.28 -25.21 5.22
CA ARG A 133 -1.04 -25.42 5.86
C ARG A 133 -1.94 -24.20 5.72
N ALA A 134 -3.11 -24.38 5.11
CA ALA A 134 -4.07 -23.32 4.78
C ALA A 134 -4.58 -22.52 6.00
N ASP A 135 -4.79 -23.17 7.15
CA ASP A 135 -5.49 -22.57 8.30
C ASP A 135 -4.72 -21.47 9.04
N TYR A 136 -3.38 -21.39 8.89
CA TYR A 136 -2.56 -20.35 9.56
C TYR A 136 -2.34 -19.09 8.70
N LYS A 137 -2.75 -19.09 7.42
CA LYS A 137 -2.30 -18.10 6.44
C LYS A 137 -3.02 -16.76 6.53
N HIS A 138 -4.35 -16.72 6.62
CA HIS A 138 -5.10 -15.45 6.54
C HIS A 138 -4.76 -14.43 7.64
N CYS A 139 -4.47 -14.88 8.85
CA CYS A 139 -4.00 -13.99 9.92
C CYS A 139 -2.53 -13.59 9.74
N GLY A 140 -1.73 -14.45 9.11
CA GLY A 140 -0.30 -14.23 8.86
C GLY A 140 -0.01 -13.25 7.72
N GLU A 141 -0.86 -13.20 6.69
CA GLU A 141 -0.66 -12.36 5.50
C GLU A 141 -0.76 -10.86 5.79
N ARG A 142 -1.64 -10.47 6.71
CA ARG A 142 -1.93 -9.05 7.01
C ARG A 142 -0.67 -8.23 7.31
N LYS A 143 0.31 -8.82 8.02
CA LYS A 143 1.56 -8.12 8.34
C LYS A 143 2.43 -7.89 7.09
N TYR A 144 2.41 -8.80 6.13
CA TYR A 144 3.13 -8.68 4.87
C TYR A 144 2.45 -7.67 3.96
N HIS A 145 1.12 -7.73 3.80
CA HIS A 145 0.37 -6.74 3.04
C HIS A 145 0.60 -5.33 3.57
N LYS A 146 0.50 -5.14 4.90
CA LYS A 146 0.81 -3.85 5.51
C LYS A 146 2.24 -3.40 5.17
N LYS A 147 3.23 -4.28 5.31
CA LYS A 147 4.63 -3.93 5.04
C LYS A 147 4.86 -3.56 3.57
N ILE A 148 4.26 -4.31 2.64
CA ILE A 148 4.28 -4.03 1.21
C ILE A 148 3.70 -2.63 0.95
N SER A 149 2.49 -2.35 1.44
CA SER A 149 1.85 -1.04 1.29
C SER A 149 2.68 0.10 1.91
N ASP A 150 3.20 -0.07 3.12
CA ASP A 150 4.03 0.95 3.79
C ASP A 150 5.26 1.29 2.92
N THR A 151 5.95 0.28 2.40
CA THR A 151 7.14 0.48 1.54
C THR A 151 6.79 1.06 0.18
N TRP A 152 5.63 0.70 -0.39
CA TRP A 152 5.15 1.29 -1.65
C TRP A 152 4.85 2.78 -1.50
N TYR A 153 4.19 3.17 -0.41
CA TYR A 153 3.97 4.60 -0.12
C TYR A 153 5.29 5.37 0.08
N GLU A 154 6.32 4.75 0.64
CA GLU A 154 7.66 5.36 0.72
C GLU A 154 8.25 5.60 -0.67
N VAL A 155 8.15 4.63 -1.59
CA VAL A 155 8.56 4.75 -3.00
C VAL A 155 7.82 5.90 -3.68
N LEU A 156 6.48 5.91 -3.61
CA LEU A 156 5.67 6.95 -4.24
C LEU A 156 5.94 8.35 -3.67
N ARG A 157 6.17 8.44 -2.35
CA ARG A 157 6.52 9.71 -1.72
C ARG A 157 7.83 10.25 -2.28
N ILE A 158 8.87 9.41 -2.39
CA ILE A 158 10.18 9.84 -2.93
C ILE A 158 10.08 10.12 -4.42
N ALA A 159 9.34 9.32 -5.18
CA ALA A 159 9.08 9.57 -6.61
C ALA A 159 8.54 11.00 -6.85
N LYS A 160 7.55 11.41 -6.04
CA LYS A 160 7.01 12.78 -6.09
C LYS A 160 8.04 13.87 -5.76
N GLN A 161 8.98 13.60 -4.84
CA GLN A 161 10.06 14.55 -4.50
C GLN A 161 10.97 14.84 -5.69
N TYR A 162 11.13 13.85 -6.58
CA TYR A 162 11.89 13.97 -7.83
C TYR A 162 11.05 14.42 -9.03
N GLY A 163 9.79 14.82 -8.81
CA GLY A 163 8.91 15.31 -9.88
C GLY A 163 8.41 14.23 -10.83
N ALA A 164 8.51 12.95 -10.46
CA ALA A 164 7.97 11.86 -11.26
C ALA A 164 6.44 11.92 -11.30
N GLU A 165 5.87 11.66 -12.48
CA GLU A 165 4.45 11.41 -12.64
C GLU A 165 4.12 10.05 -12.00
N ILE A 166 3.05 10.01 -11.19
CA ILE A 166 2.61 8.79 -10.53
C ILE A 166 1.54 8.13 -11.41
N PRO A 167 1.80 6.94 -11.99
CA PRO A 167 0.87 6.31 -12.92
C PRO A 167 -0.47 5.97 -12.28
N GLU A 168 -1.51 5.87 -13.11
CA GLU A 168 -2.80 5.32 -12.68
C GLU A 168 -2.63 3.88 -12.16
N GLY A 169 -3.34 3.54 -11.08
CA GLY A 169 -3.21 2.23 -10.42
C GLY A 169 -2.13 2.14 -9.35
N ALA A 170 -1.38 3.22 -9.09
CA ALA A 170 -0.40 3.27 -8.01
C ALA A 170 -1.01 3.36 -6.59
N TYR A 171 -2.31 3.64 -6.43
CA TYR A 171 -2.98 3.83 -5.12
C TYR A 171 -4.03 2.77 -4.81
#